data_AF-A0A2Z6LMQ2-F1
#
_entry.id   AF-A0A2Z6LMQ2-F1
#
_cell.length_a   1.000
_cell.length_b   1.000
_cell.length_c   1.000
_cell.angle_alpha   90.00
_cell.angle_beta   90.00
_cell.angle_gamma   90.00
#
_symmetry.space_group_name_H-M   'P 1'
#
loop_
_entity.id
_entity.type
_entity.pdbx_description
1 polymer ?
#
loop_
_entity_poly.entity_id
_entity_poly.type
_entity_poly.pdbx_seq_one_letter_code
_entity_poly.pdbx_strand_id
1 'polypeptide(L)' 'MLVSILEAFEDLGLEVLDARVSCEDTFQLEAVGGDSHKDDSMNEQVVKQAVLQAIKNTDD' A
#
# COMPACT_ATOMS: atom_id res chain seq x y z
N MET A 1 -8.61 7.69 -4.36
CA MET A 1 -7.77 7.44 -3.16
C MET A 1 -7.49 5.95 -2.93
N LEU A 2 -8.46 5.13 -2.53
CA LEU A 2 -8.19 3.71 -2.21
C LEU A 2 -7.59 2.90 -3.36
N VAL A 3 -8.10 3.07 -4.58
CA VAL A 3 -7.57 2.41 -5.79
C VAL A 3 -6.08 2.70 -5.97
N SER A 4 -5.69 3.98 -5.92
CA SER A 4 -4.29 4.40 -6.07
C SER A 4 -3.38 3.88 -4.96
N ILE A 5 -3.93 3.68 -3.75
CA ILE A 5 -3.17 3.06 -2.65
C ILE A 5 -2.96 1.57 -2.91
N LEU A 6 -3.96 0.86 -3.42
CA LEU A 6 -3.82 -0.56 -3.76
C LEU A 6 -2.83 -0.77 -4.91
N GLU A 7 -2.85 0.10 -5.93
CA GLU A 7 -1.86 0.10 -7.02
C GLU A 7 -0.43 0.29 -6.49
N ALA A 8 -0.24 1.19 -5.52
CA ALA A 8 1.06 1.39 -4.89
C ALA A 8 1.57 0.15 -4.11
N PHE A 9 0.67 -0.68 -3.56
CA PHE A 9 1.06 -1.94 -2.94
C PHE A 9 1.46 -2.98 -4.00
N GLU A 10 0.71 -3.07 -5.10
CA GLU A 10 1.02 -3.96 -6.22
C GLU A 10 2.38 -3.61 -6.86
N ASP A 11 2.65 -2.32 -7.09
CA ASP A 11 3.93 -1.83 -7.62
C ASP A 11 5.13 -2.17 -6.71
N LEU A 12 4.89 -2.22 -5.39
CA LEU A 12 5.88 -2.63 -4.39
C LEU A 12 5.99 -4.16 -4.25
N GLY A 13 5.18 -4.94 -4.97
CA GLY A 13 5.13 -6.39 -4.83
C GLY A 13 4.58 -6.83 -3.47
N LEU A 14 3.71 -6.02 -2.86
CA LEU A 14 2.98 -6.35 -1.64
C LEU A 14 1.67 -7.05 -1.98
N GLU A 15 1.41 -8.17 -1.31
CA GLU A 15 0.13 -8.85 -1.37
C GLU A 15 -0.76 -8.35 -0.22
N VAL A 16 -1.86 -7.69 -0.54
CA VAL A 16 -2.83 -7.20 0.44
C VAL A 16 -3.68 -8.38 0.93
N LEU A 17 -3.65 -8.62 2.24
CA LEU A 17 -4.37 -9.70 2.91
C LEU A 17 -5.75 -9.28 3.41
N ASP A 18 -5.84 -8.06 3.96
CA ASP A 18 -7.08 -7.50 4.48
C ASP A 18 -7.16 -6.01 4.19
N ALA A 19 -8.36 -5.57 3.84
CA ALA A 19 -8.68 -4.17 3.56
C ALA A 19 -10.00 -3.82 4.21
N ARG A 20 -9.97 -2.99 5.25
CA ARG A 20 -11.15 -2.55 5.98
C ARG A 20 -11.39 -1.08 5.74
N VAL A 21 -12.63 -0.74 5.42
CA VAL A 21 -13.11 0.64 5.34
C VAL A 21 -14.13 0.83 6.45
N SER A 22 -13.97 1.89 7.25
CA SER A 22 -14.98 2.29 8.23
C SER A 22 -15.88 3.39 7.65
N CYS A 23 -17.04 3.60 8.28
CA CYS A 23 -17.90 4.75 7.97
C CYS A 23 -17.33 6.08 8.49
N GLU A 24 -16.18 6.07 9.18
CA GLU A 24 -15.51 7.24 9.77
C GLU A 24 -14.33 7.71 8.89
N ASP A 25 -14.43 7.53 7.57
CA ASP A 25 -13.43 7.93 6.57
C ASP A 25 -12.02 7.36 6.79
N THR A 26 -11.92 6.27 7.56
CA THR A 26 -10.65 5.57 7.79
C THR A 26 -10.60 4.26 7.03
N PHE A 27 -9.42 3.93 6.53
CA PHE A 27 -9.13 2.64 5.94
C PHE A 27 -7.91 2.01 6.62
N GLN A 28 -7.94 0.69 6.74
CA GLN A 28 -6.85 -0.12 7.26
C GLN A 28 -6.48 -1.16 6.20
N LEU A 29 -5.19 -1.31 5.96
CA LEU A 29 -4.62 -2.26 5.01
C LEU A 29 -3.57 -3.10 5.74
N GLU A 30 -3.66 -4.41 5.57
CA GLU A 30 -2.64 -5.36 5.99
C GLU A 30 -2.08 -6.05 4.74
N ALA A 31 -0.75 -6.11 4.62
CA ALA A 31 -0.10 -6.72 3.48
C ALA A 31 1.22 -7.38 3.88
N VAL A 32 1.66 -8.34 3.07
CA VAL A 32 2.93 -9.04 3.21
C VAL A 32 3.76 -8.88 1.94
N GLY A 33 5.08 -8.97 2.07
CA GLY A 33 5.95 -9.04 0.89
C GLY A 33 5.61 -10.30 0.09
N GLY A 34 5.31 -10.14 -1.20
CA GLY A 34 5.07 -11.26 -2.10
C GLY A 34 6.35 -12.06 -2.38
N ASP A 35 6.22 -13.12 -3.19
CA ASP A 35 7.27 -14.07 -3.62
C ASP A 35 8.34 -13.43 -4.55
N SER A 36 8.74 -12.20 -4.28
CA SER A 36 9.88 -11.56 -4.91
C SER A 36 11.15 -12.18 -4.35
N HIS A 37 11.84 -12.93 -5.20
CA HIS A 37 13.01 -13.78 -4.91
C HIS A 37 14.28 -13.03 -4.46
N LYS A 38 14.16 -11.95 -3.68
CA LYS A 38 15.27 -11.14 -3.19
C LYS A 38 15.08 -10.90 -1.70
N ASP A 39 16.04 -11.42 -0.95
CA ASP A 39 16.32 -11.26 0.48
C ASP A 39 16.63 -9.78 0.87
N ASP A 40 15.99 -8.81 0.22
CA ASP A 40 16.06 -7.40 0.58
C ASP A 40 14.80 -7.11 1.39
N SER A 41 14.94 -7.12 2.72
CA SER A 41 13.88 -6.69 3.62
C SER A 41 13.32 -5.34 3.17
N MET A 42 12.05 -5.30 2.77
CA MET A 42 11.45 -4.06 2.29
C MET A 42 11.39 -3.05 3.44
N ASN A 43 12.01 -1.89 3.23
CA ASN A 43 12.08 -0.83 4.22
C ASN A 43 10.68 -0.19 4.42
N GLU A 44 10.24 -0.08 5.68
CA GLU A 44 8.95 0.50 6.03
C GLU A 44 8.78 1.94 5.52
N GLN A 45 9.90 2.67 5.36
CA GLN A 45 9.90 4.01 4.81
C GLN A 45 9.49 4.05 3.34
N VAL A 46 9.85 3.03 2.55
CA VAL A 46 9.47 2.93 1.13
C VAL A 46 7.95 2.77 1.02
N VAL A 47 7.38 1.87 1.81
CA VAL A 47 5.92 1.66 1.89
C VAL A 47 5.22 2.95 2.28
N LYS A 48 5.70 3.63 3.34
CA LYS A 48 5.13 4.90 3.79
C LYS A 48 5.16 5.98 2.70
N GLN A 49 6.28 6.11 1.97
CA GLN A 49 6.39 7.11 0.91
C GLN A 49 5.46 6.81 -0.27
N ALA A 50 5.39 5.56 -0.72
CA ALA A 50 4.50 5.15 -1.81
C ALA A 50 3.03 5.46 -1.49
N VAL A 51 2.59 5.13 -0.27
CA VAL A 51 1.22 5.42 0.19
C VAL A 51 0.96 6.93 0.27
N LEU A 52 1.91 7.72 0.79
CA LEU A 52 1.76 9.17 0.84
C LEU A 52 1.70 9.79 -0.56
N GLN A 53 2.42 9.24 -1.54
CA GLN A 53 2.34 9.69 -2.92
C GLN A 53 1.01 9.31 -3.56
N ALA A 54 0.54 8.07 -3.37
CA ALA A 54 -0.76 7.62 -3.86
C ALA A 54 -1.92 8.48 -3.33
N ILE A 55 -1.87 8.90 -2.06
CA ILE A 55 -2.86 9.82 -1.49
C ILE A 55 -2.80 11.19 -2.17
N LYS A 56 -1.61 11.77 -2.33
CA LYS A 56 -1.42 13.09 -2.94
C LYS A 56 -1.82 13.15 -4.42
N ASN A 57 -1.68 12.04 -5.13
CA ASN A 57 -1.99 11.95 -6.57
C ASN A 57 -3.49 11.70 -6.84
N THR A 58 -4.36 11.71 -5.81
CA THR A 58 -5.80 11.50 -5.99
C THR A 58 -6.64 12.78 -6.04
N ASP A 59 -5.98 13.92 -6.23
CA ASP A 59 -6.57 15.25 -6.43
C ASP A 59 -6.75 15.63 -7.93
N ASP A 60 -6.56 14.70 -8.87
CA ASP A 60 -6.87 14.87 -10.31
C ASP A 60 -8.30 14.40 -10.68
#